data_AF-A0AAV3Q0M1-F1
#
_entry.id   AF-A0AAV3Q0M1-F1
#
_cell.length_a   1.000
_cell.length_b   1.000
_cell.length_c   1.000
_cell.angle_alpha   90.00
_cell.angle_beta   90.00
_cell.angle_gamma   90.00
#
_symmetry.space_group_name_H-M   'P 1'
#
loop_
_entity.id
_entity.type
_entity.pdbx_description
1 polymer ?
#
loop_
_entity_poly.entity_id
_entity_poly.type
_entity_poly.pdbx_seq_one_letter_code
_entity_poly.pdbx_strand_id
1 'polypeptide(L)'
;MSQLSPISLCNIIAKIACKVLANRLRPVLMNIISETQSAFLPGRIISDNILIAHEILHYLNTNKKGRDTFMSIKLDMSKAYDKVE
;
A
#
# COMPACT_ATOMS: atom_id res chain seq x y z
N MET A 1 6.52 -5.14 25.69
CA MET A 1 5.34 -4.25 25.63
C MET A 1 5.35 -3.23 24.48
N SER A 2 6.50 -2.92 23.85
CA SER A 2 6.60 -1.92 22.75
C SER A 2 6.20 -2.42 21.35
N GLN A 3 5.82 -3.69 21.18
CA GLN A 3 5.51 -4.33 19.89
C GLN A 3 4.03 -4.74 19.72
N LEU A 4 3.13 -4.25 20.58
CA LEU A 4 1.71 -4.53 20.44
C LEU A 4 1.08 -3.48 19.52
N SER A 5 0.23 -3.93 18.59
CA SER A 5 -0.64 -3.09 17.78
C SER A 5 -2.04 -3.11 18.41
N PRO A 6 -2.38 -2.14 19.29
CA PRO A 6 -3.70 -2.11 19.91
C PRO A 6 -4.77 -1.87 18.84
N ILE A 7 -5.86 -2.64 18.92
CA ILE A 7 -7.02 -2.44 18.03
C ILE A 7 -8.01 -1.54 18.75
N SER A 8 -8.27 -0.37 18.18
CA SER A 8 -9.32 0.53 18.68
C SER A 8 -10.69 0.07 18.19
N LEU A 9 -11.61 -0.22 19.12
CA LEU A 9 -13.00 -0.56 18.82
C LEU A 9 -13.84 0.71 18.92
N CYS A 10 -14.34 1.19 17.78
CA CYS A 10 -15.23 2.35 17.71
C CYS A 10 -16.71 1.94 17.80
N ASN A 11 -17.58 2.89 18.18
CA ASN A 11 -19.03 2.71 18.18
C ASN A 11 -19.53 2.32 16.77
N ILE A 12 -20.48 1.38 16.70
CA ILE A 12 -21.13 0.91 15.47
C ILE A 12 -21.65 2.07 14.62
N ILE A 13 -22.24 3.10 15.23
CA ILE A 13 -22.76 4.27 14.49
C ILE A 13 -21.61 5.00 13.77
N ALA A 14 -20.51 5.24 14.47
CA ALA A 14 -19.32 5.86 13.87
C ALA A 14 -18.72 4.97 12.78
N LYS A 15 -18.69 3.64 12.99
CA LYS A 15 -18.24 2.68 11.98
C LYS A 15 -19.07 2.73 10.70
N ILE A 16 -20.40 2.85 10.82
CA ILE A 16 -21.32 3.01 9.68
C ILE A 16 -21.04 4.34 8.96
N ALA A 17 -20.94 5.45 9.70
CA ALA A 17 -20.65 6.75 9.11
C ALA A 17 -19.32 6.75 8.34
N CYS A 18 -18.24 6.21 8.93
CA CYS A 18 -16.95 6.04 8.27
C CYS A 18 -17.05 5.16 7.01
N LYS A 19 -17.85 4.10 7.04
CA LYS A 19 -18.06 3.23 5.87
C LYS A 19 -18.76 3.96 4.73
N VAL A 20 -19.76 4.78 5.03
CA VAL A 20 -20.45 5.61 4.04
C VAL A 20 -19.48 6.60 3.40
N LEU A 21 -18.68 7.30 4.21
CA LEU A 21 -17.65 8.23 3.70
C LEU A 21 -16.63 7.52 2.81
N ALA A 22 -16.11 6.38 3.27
CA ALA A 22 -15.17 5.58 2.48
C ALA A 22 -15.77 5.16 1.13
N ASN A 23 -17.04 4.74 1.11
CA ASN A 23 -17.71 4.36 -0.12
C ASN A 23 -17.88 5.54 -1.10
N ARG A 24 -18.11 6.75 -0.60
CA ARG A 24 -18.20 7.97 -1.43
C ARG A 24 -16.85 8.43 -1.97
N LEU A 25 -15.76 8.23 -1.22
CA LEU A 25 -14.41 8.61 -1.64
C LEU A 25 -13.77 7.64 -2.64
N ARG A 26 -14.21 6.37 -2.66
CA ARG A 26 -13.70 5.34 -3.59
C ARG A 26 -13.54 5.79 -5.05
N PRO A 27 -14.56 6.34 -5.73
CA PRO A 27 -14.42 6.71 -7.15
C PRO A 27 -13.39 7.82 -7.37
N VAL A 28 -13.24 8.73 -6.40
CA VAL A 28 -12.24 9.81 -6.47
C VAL A 28 -10.83 9.26 -6.26
N LEU A 29 -10.67 8.34 -5.30
CA LEU A 29 -9.38 7.71 -5.00
C LEU A 29 -8.82 6.94 -6.21
N MET A 30 -9.68 6.33 -7.04
CA MET A 30 -9.25 5.64 -8.27
C MET A 30 -8.56 6.58 -9.27
N ASN A 31 -8.89 7.88 -9.26
CA ASN A 31 -8.29 8.87 -10.16
C ASN A 31 -7.02 9.51 -9.59
N ILE A 32 -6.79 9.41 -8.29
CA ILE A 32 -5.65 10.05 -7.59
C ILE A 32 -4.53 9.04 -7.33
N ILE A 33 -4.88 7.78 -7.09
CA ILE A 33 -3.93 6.73 -6.70
C ILE A 33 -3.27 6.10 -7.94
N SER A 34 -1.96 5.88 -7.86
CA SER A 34 -1.18 5.17 -8.88
C SER A 34 -1.72 3.77 -9.17
N GLU A 35 -1.61 3.32 -10.42
CA GLU A 35 -1.95 1.96 -10.83
C GLU A 35 -1.15 0.89 -10.07
N THR A 36 0.08 1.20 -9.68
CA THR A 36 0.97 0.29 -8.94
C THR A 36 0.60 0.11 -7.46
N GLN A 37 -0.35 0.88 -6.92
CA GLN A 37 -0.82 0.72 -5.54
C GLN A 37 -1.93 -0.33 -5.47
N SER A 38 -1.58 -1.58 -5.15
CA SER A 38 -2.58 -2.68 -5.15
C SER A 38 -3.32 -2.90 -3.84
N ALA A 39 -2.85 -2.35 -2.71
CA ALA A 39 -3.47 -2.58 -1.40
C ALA A 39 -4.70 -1.67 -1.18
N PHE A 40 -5.69 -2.18 -0.45
CA PHE A 40 -6.89 -1.47 0.00
C PHE A 40 -7.85 -0.96 -1.09
N LEU A 41 -7.66 -1.40 -2.34
CA LEU A 41 -8.55 -1.09 -3.47
C LEU A 41 -9.34 -2.34 -3.89
N PRO A 42 -10.65 -2.22 -4.16
CA PRO A 42 -11.43 -3.34 -4.69
C PRO A 42 -10.96 -3.69 -6.10
N GLY A 43 -10.80 -4.97 -6.39
CA GLY A 43 -10.41 -5.47 -7.71
C GLY A 43 -8.90 -5.51 -7.98
N ARG A 44 -8.06 -5.04 -7.04
CA ARG A 44 -6.60 -5.24 -7.08
C ARG A 44 -6.20 -6.34 -6.11
N ILE A 45 -5.32 -7.24 -6.52
CA ILE A 45 -4.94 -8.42 -5.74
C ILE A 45 -3.49 -8.29 -5.30
N ILE A 46 -3.14 -8.86 -4.15
CA ILE A 46 -1.75 -8.84 -3.65
C ILE A 46 -0.75 -9.48 -4.63
N SER A 47 -1.21 -10.42 -5.47
CA SER A 47 -0.43 -11.06 -6.51
C SER A 47 0.14 -10.08 -7.53
N ASP A 48 -0.57 -8.99 -7.83
CA ASP A 48 -0.13 -7.96 -8.77
C ASP A 48 1.15 -7.28 -8.26
N ASN A 49 1.20 -6.98 -6.95
CA ASN A 49 2.41 -6.43 -6.31
C ASN A 49 3.59 -7.40 -6.31
N ILE A 50 3.32 -8.72 -6.16
CA ILE A 50 4.37 -9.74 -6.19
C ILE A 50 4.99 -9.82 -7.60
N LEU A 51 4.15 -9.74 -8.64
CA LEU A 51 4.61 -9.73 -10.02
C LEU A 51 5.51 -8.53 -10.31
N ILE A 52 5.05 -7.32 -9.94
CA ILE A 52 5.85 -6.09 -10.10
C ILE A 52 7.18 -6.20 -9.36
N ALA A 53 7.19 -6.72 -8.12
CA ALA A 53 8.42 -6.92 -7.37
C ALA A 53 9.38 -7.91 -8.05
N HIS A 54 8.84 -8.98 -8.64
CA HIS A 54 9.61 -9.95 -9.39
C HIS A 54 10.24 -9.33 -10.65
N GLU A 55 9.48 -8.52 -11.40
CA GLU A 55 9.97 -7.79 -12.56
C GLU A 55 11.10 -6.83 -12.20
N ILE A 56 10.96 -6.08 -11.10
CA ILE A 56 12.01 -5.18 -10.59
C ILE A 56 13.27 -5.99 -10.26
N LEU A 57 13.15 -7.09 -9.51
CA LEU A 57 14.30 -7.94 -9.16
C LEU A 57 14.95 -8.57 -10.39
N HIS A 58 14.14 -9.00 -11.36
CA HIS A 58 14.63 -9.55 -12.62
C HIS A 58 15.40 -8.48 -13.41
N TYR A 59 14.85 -7.28 -13.55
CA TYR A 59 15.48 -6.15 -14.22
C TYR A 59 16.83 -5.80 -13.60
N LEU A 60 16.91 -5.76 -12.27
CA LEU A 60 18.16 -5.51 -11.53
C LEU A 60 19.21 -6.61 -11.74
N ASN A 61 18.78 -7.86 -11.93
CA ASN A 61 19.70 -8.98 -12.15
C ASN A 61 20.20 -9.05 -13.60
N THR A 62 19.36 -8.71 -14.57
CA THR A 62 19.68 -8.79 -16.00
C THR A 62 20.47 -7.56 -16.47
N ASN A 63 20.20 -6.36 -15.94
CA ASN A 63 20.88 -5.11 -16.33
C ASN A 63 22.15 -4.78 -15.53
N LYS A 64 22.89 -5.81 -15.10
CA LYS A 64 24.16 -5.64 -14.35
C LYS A 64 25.35 -5.19 -15.21
N LYS A 65 25.20 -5.06 -16.54
CA LYS A 65 26.29 -4.87 -17.51
C LYS A 65 26.35 -3.47 -18.17
N GLY A 66 25.79 -2.44 -17.53
CA GLY A 66 25.82 -1.05 -18.02
C GLY A 66 26.68 -0.11 -17.16
N ARG A 67 26.87 1.14 -17.62
CA ARG A 67 27.45 2.22 -16.80
C ARG A 67 26.50 2.68 -15.68
N ASP A 68 25.20 2.43 -15.83
CA ASP A 68 24.18 2.80 -14.86
C ASP A 68 23.91 1.67 -13.87
N THR A 69 24.00 1.98 -12.58
CA THR A 69 23.70 1.05 -11.48
C THR A 69 22.29 1.33 -10.97
N PHE A 70 21.45 0.29 -10.90
CA PHE A 70 20.08 0.38 -10.42
C PHE A 70 19.96 -0.23 -9.00
N MET A 71 19.08 0.32 -8.16
CA MET A 71 18.83 -0.15 -6.80
C MET A 71 17.32 -0.20 -6.50
N SER A 72 16.85 -1.28 -5.88
CA SER A 72 15.50 -1.35 -5.30
C SER A 72 15.54 -0.94 -3.83
N ILE A 73 14.56 -0.15 -3.39
CA ILE A 73 14.39 0.25 -2.00
C ILE A 73 13.05 -0.27 -1.50
N LYS A 74 13.08 -1.00 -0.38
CA LYS A 74 11.87 -1.40 0.34
C LYS A 74 11.69 -0.47 1.53
N LEU A 75 10.59 0.28 1.54
CA LEU A 75 10.21 1.18 2.63
C LEU A 75 9.06 0.57 3.43
N ASP A 76 9.13 0.65 4.75
CA ASP A 76 8.07 0.24 5.67
C ASP A 76 7.88 1.29 6.75
N MET A 77 6.63 1.60 7.10
CA MET A 77 6.30 2.66 8.06
C MET A 77 5.93 2.06 9.41
N SER A 78 6.78 2.32 10.41
CA SER A 78 6.51 1.90 11.79
C SER A 78 5.29 2.62 12.37
N LYS A 79 4.28 1.86 12.79
CA LYS A 79 3.00 2.38 13.31
C LYS A 79 2.33 3.37 12.35
N ALA A 80 2.18 2.96 11.08
CA ALA A 80 1.64 3.80 10.00
C ALA A 80 0.29 4.48 10.33
N TYR A 81 -0.57 3.87 11.14
CA TYR A 81 -1.86 4.44 11.56
C TYR A 81 -1.78 5.39 12.76
N ASP A 82 -0.72 5.31 13.57
CA ASP A 82 -0.55 6.17 14.75
C ASP A 82 0.24 7.45 14.42
N LYS A 83 1.02 7.42 13.32
CA LYS A 83 1.92 8.51 12.88
C LYS A 83 1.39 9.28 11.68
N VAL A 84 0.07 9.39 11.56
CA VAL A 84 -0.55 10.22 10.52
C VAL A 84 -0.34 11.69 10.91
N GLU A 85 0.62 12.35 10.27
CA GLU A 85 0.80 13.81 10.31
C GLU A 85 -0.01 14.50 9.21
#